data_AF-A0A7R9NMF8-F1
#
_entry.id   AF-A0A7R9NMF8-F1
#
_cell.length_a   1.000
_cell.length_b   1.000
_cell.length_c   1.000
_cell.angle_alpha   90.00
_cell.angle_beta   90.00
_cell.angle_gamma   90.00
#
_symmetry.space_group_name_H-M   'P 1'
#
loop_
_entity.id
_entity.type
_entity.pdbx_description
1 polymer ?
#
loop_
_entity_poly.entity_id
_entity_poly.type
_entity_poly.pdbx_seq_one_letter_code
_entity_poly.pdbx_strand_id
1 'polypeptide(L)'
;DFNCSMDKINKGITTRAHHRTLVTMNQVHNLVDSWLIRNPDQQLITRTFNLWETRPDAILITECLTSSVVKCQKQVTVSDHDTLTLHLACKPQESKDYQWKFNNTNLEDERYCAEILRLINNTSITRVEDWEEFKAGVHVLTILHTARRNECHYVTPADRPRSRDEELSNAAKNI
;
A
#
# COMPACT_ATOMS: atom_id res chain seq x y z
N ASP A 1 -0.10 9.38 14.26
CA ASP A 1 0.27 9.97 15.55
C ASP A 1 1.34 9.16 16.28
N PHE A 2 2.56 9.69 16.33
CA PHE A 2 3.66 9.14 17.14
C PHE A 2 3.70 9.74 18.56
N ASN A 3 2.85 10.73 18.87
CA ASN A 3 2.86 11.52 20.10
C ASN A 3 4.24 12.12 20.46
N CYS A 4 5.12 12.22 19.48
CA CYS A 4 6.44 12.79 19.62
C CYS A 4 6.83 13.55 18.35
N SER A 5 7.53 14.66 18.53
CA SER A 5 7.98 15.53 17.46
C SER A 5 9.13 14.88 16.71
N MET A 6 8.91 14.73 15.40
CA MET A 6 9.94 14.34 14.44
C MET A 6 11.04 15.39 14.33
N ASP A 7 10.69 16.66 14.54
CA ASP A 7 11.61 17.78 14.41
C ASP A 7 12.18 18.22 15.76
N LYS A 8 13.42 18.73 15.73
CA LYS A 8 14.09 19.33 16.90
C LYS A 8 13.36 20.58 17.45
N ILE A 9 12.39 21.11 16.70
CA ILE A 9 11.83 22.46 16.89
C ILE A 9 10.70 22.51 17.93
N ASN A 10 10.01 21.41 18.23
CA ASN A 10 8.87 21.46 19.17
C ASN A 10 9.32 21.33 20.62
N LYS A 11 9.47 22.47 21.29
CA LYS A 11 10.02 22.65 22.64
C LYS A 11 9.15 22.10 23.80
N GLY A 12 7.97 21.52 23.55
CA GLY A 12 6.99 21.26 24.62
C GLY A 12 6.65 19.79 24.92
N ILE A 13 6.61 18.92 23.91
CA ILE A 13 5.89 17.63 24.03
C ILE A 13 6.83 16.42 24.06
N THR A 14 8.06 16.54 23.57
CA THR A 14 8.94 15.40 23.33
C THR A 14 10.20 15.46 24.16
N THR A 15 10.45 14.43 24.96
CA THR A 15 11.72 14.28 25.67
C THR A 15 12.84 14.04 24.66
N ARG A 16 14.05 14.54 24.94
CA ARG A 16 15.24 14.25 24.11
C ARG A 16 15.47 12.75 23.93
N ALA A 17 15.09 11.93 24.91
CA ALA A 17 15.21 10.48 24.85
C ALA A 17 14.28 9.89 23.78
N HIS A 18 12.99 10.25 23.77
CA HIS A 18 12.04 9.76 22.76
C HIS A 18 12.43 10.17 21.34
N HIS A 19 12.86 11.42 21.15
CA HIS A 19 13.35 11.86 19.84
C HIS A 19 14.56 11.05 19.37
N ARG A 20 15.54 10.78 20.25
CA ARG A 20 16.69 9.93 19.90
C ARG A 20 16.27 8.52 19.53
N THR A 21 15.39 7.90 20.33
CA THR A 21 14.90 6.55 20.04
C THR A 21 14.25 6.48 18.67
N LEU A 22 13.43 7.47 18.33
CA LEU A 22 12.75 7.50 17.04
C LEU A 22 13.73 7.75 15.88
N VAL A 23 14.70 8.64 16.04
CA VAL A 23 15.77 8.85 15.04
C VAL A 23 16.56 7.55 14.84
N THR A 24 16.95 6.87 15.92
CA THR A 24 17.66 5.58 15.84
C THR A 24 16.82 4.52 15.15
N MET A 25 15.53 4.41 15.50
CA MET A 25 14.61 3.46 14.86
C MET A 25 14.54 3.71 13.34
N ASN A 26 14.41 4.98 12.93
CA ASN A 26 14.35 5.34 11.53
C ASN A 26 15.64 4.96 10.79
N GLN A 27 16.79 5.23 11.40
CA GLN A 27 18.10 4.85 10.82
C GLN A 27 18.27 3.34 10.71
N VAL A 28 17.93 2.58 11.76
CA VAL A 28 18.08 1.12 11.78
C VAL A 28 17.20 0.44 10.73
N HIS A 29 16.00 0.97 10.50
CA HIS A 29 15.03 0.40 9.56
C HIS A 29 15.01 1.08 8.18
N ASN A 30 15.98 1.96 7.90
CA ASN A 30 16.04 2.76 6.67
C ASN A 30 14.69 3.43 6.35
N LEU A 31 14.08 4.01 7.37
CA LEU A 31 12.83 4.75 7.25
C LEU A 31 13.11 6.23 7.05
N VAL A 32 12.38 6.81 6.13
CA VAL A 32 12.45 8.22 5.78
C VAL A 32 11.06 8.84 5.89
N ASP A 33 11.04 10.12 6.21
CA ASP A 33 9.83 10.89 6.38
C ASP A 33 9.29 11.34 5.03
N SER A 34 8.11 10.84 4.64
CA SER A 34 7.55 11.10 3.32
C SER A 34 7.20 12.58 3.08
N TRP A 35 6.96 13.34 4.15
CA TRP A 35 6.71 14.78 4.03
C TRP A 35 7.98 15.50 3.56
N LEU A 36 9.12 15.21 4.19
CA LEU A 36 10.39 15.86 3.87
C LEU A 36 10.89 15.53 2.45
N ILE A 37 10.48 14.38 1.89
CA ILE A 37 10.79 14.02 0.50
C ILE A 37 10.14 15.00 -0.49
N ARG A 38 8.88 15.38 -0.25
CA ARG A 38 8.10 16.18 -1.20
C ARG A 38 8.00 17.66 -0.85
N ASN A 39 8.20 18.00 0.42
CA ASN A 39 8.10 19.36 0.93
C ASN A 39 9.33 19.69 1.81
N PRO A 40 10.57 19.60 1.29
CA PRO A 40 11.79 19.72 2.10
C PRO A 40 11.92 21.08 2.79
N ASP A 41 11.42 22.14 2.16
CA ASP A 41 11.51 23.52 2.67
C ASP A 41 10.26 23.96 3.44
N GLN A 42 9.26 23.09 3.61
CA GLN A 42 8.02 23.42 4.29
C GLN A 42 7.98 22.82 5.69
N GLN A 43 7.76 23.69 6.67
CA GLN A 43 7.44 23.26 8.01
C GLN A 43 6.08 22.56 8.03
N LEU A 44 6.02 21.40 8.68
CA LEU A 44 4.78 20.68 8.90
C LEU A 44 4.33 20.83 10.35
N ILE A 45 3.10 21.29 10.52
CA ILE A 45 2.36 21.26 11.79
C ILE A 45 1.16 20.37 11.53
N THR A 46 1.01 19.31 12.34
CA THR A 46 -0.11 18.36 12.23
C THR A 46 -1.02 18.38 13.44
N ARG A 47 -0.66 19.13 14.48
CA ARG A 47 -1.49 19.26 15.67
C ARG A 47 -1.47 20.68 16.19
N THR A 48 -2.65 21.23 16.44
CA THR A 48 -2.83 22.54 17.05
C THR A 48 -3.75 22.41 18.26
N PHE A 49 -3.21 22.62 19.46
CA PHE A 49 -3.96 22.52 20.70
C PHE A 49 -3.58 23.65 21.66
N ASN A 50 -4.55 24.47 22.10
CA ASN A 50 -4.34 25.55 23.07
C ASN A 50 -3.12 26.44 22.77
N LEU A 51 -2.98 26.91 21.51
CA LEU A 51 -1.87 27.73 20.99
C LEU A 51 -0.52 27.00 20.82
N TRP A 52 -0.47 25.70 21.10
CA TRP A 52 0.70 24.86 20.81
C TRP A 52 0.56 24.24 19.44
N GLU A 53 1.52 24.54 18.56
CA GLU A 53 1.65 23.92 17.25
C GLU A 53 2.74 22.86 17.31
N THR A 54 2.40 21.63 16.95
CA THR A 54 3.34 20.51 16.97
C THR A 54 3.17 19.60 15.76
N ARG A 55 4.16 18.72 15.57
CA ARG A 55 4.20 17.73 14.51
C ARG A 55 4.37 16.31 15.05
N PRO A 56 3.36 15.77 15.76
CA PRO A 56 3.40 14.41 16.23
C PRO A 56 3.07 13.38 15.14
N ASP A 57 2.49 13.81 14.01
CA ASP A 57 2.14 12.93 12.91
C ASP A 57 3.18 12.98 11.79
N ALA A 58 3.57 11.78 11.34
CA ALA A 58 4.41 11.59 10.18
C ALA A 58 4.02 10.28 9.49
N ILE A 59 4.32 10.19 8.21
CA ILE A 59 4.23 8.94 7.45
C ILE A 59 5.66 8.56 7.12
N LEU A 60 6.11 7.47 7.74
CA LEU A 60 7.44 6.92 7.50
C LEU A 60 7.35 5.83 6.44
N ILE A 61 8.23 5.89 5.45
CA ILE A 61 8.34 4.88 4.41
C ILE A 61 9.77 4.36 4.36
N THR A 62 9.95 3.17 3.80
CA THR A 62 11.30 2.67 3.52
C THR A 62 11.96 3.52 2.44
N GLU A 63 13.28 3.70 2.55
CA GLU A 63 14.08 4.48 1.60
C GLU A 63 13.90 4.00 0.14
N CYS A 64 13.71 2.70 -0.07
CA CYS A 64 13.47 2.13 -1.40
C CYS A 64 12.14 2.58 -2.06
N LEU A 65 11.20 3.15 -1.30
CA LEU A 65 9.93 3.67 -1.80
C LEU A 65 9.96 5.18 -2.07
N THR A 66 11.07 5.86 -1.79
CA THR A 66 11.23 7.32 -1.98
C THR A 66 10.89 7.75 -3.41
N SER A 67 11.37 7.03 -4.42
CA SER A 67 11.12 7.31 -5.84
C SER A 67 9.65 7.16 -6.22
N SER A 68 8.88 6.37 -5.47
CA SER A 68 7.47 6.11 -5.72
C SER A 68 6.56 7.15 -5.07
N VAL A 69 7.06 8.00 -4.18
CA VAL A 69 6.25 9.06 -3.56
C VAL A 69 5.84 10.06 -4.63
N VAL A 70 4.57 10.23 -4.95
CA VAL A 70 4.11 11.25 -5.91
C VAL A 70 3.83 12.56 -5.19
N LYS A 71 3.17 12.47 -4.04
CA LYS A 71 2.64 13.62 -3.32
C LYS A 71 2.50 13.27 -1.84
N CYS A 72 2.79 14.24 -0.96
CA CYS A 72 2.46 14.14 0.45
C CYS A 72 1.77 15.45 0.85
N GLN A 73 0.56 15.36 1.38
CA GLN A 73 -0.29 16.52 1.66
C GLN A 73 -0.82 16.50 3.08
N LYS A 74 -1.04 17.70 3.61
CA LYS A 74 -1.79 17.93 4.82
C LYS A 74 -3.18 18.43 4.47
N GLN A 75 -4.19 17.92 5.16
CA GLN A 75 -5.54 18.43 5.09
C GLN A 75 -6.00 18.82 6.49
N VAL A 76 -6.44 20.08 6.62
CA VAL A 76 -7.00 20.58 7.88
C VAL A 76 -8.31 19.88 8.16
N THR A 77 -8.50 19.47 9.42
CA THR A 77 -9.73 18.82 9.87
C THR A 77 -10.38 19.58 11.03
N VAL A 78 -11.54 19.08 11.48
CA VAL A 78 -12.22 19.60 12.68
C VAL A 78 -11.61 19.05 13.98
N SER A 79 -10.65 18.13 13.90
CA SER A 79 -9.89 17.59 15.05
C SER A 79 -8.75 18.55 15.43
N ASP A 80 -8.19 18.38 16.63
CA ASP A 80 -6.91 19.00 17.01
C ASP A 80 -5.73 18.45 16.20
N HIS A 81 -5.93 17.36 15.45
CA HIS A 81 -4.99 16.82 14.47
C HIS A 81 -5.44 17.06 13.01
N ASP A 82 -4.46 17.35 12.16
CA ASP A 82 -4.62 17.41 10.71
C ASP A 82 -4.35 16.03 10.09
N THR A 83 -5.03 15.74 8.98
CA THR A 83 -4.81 14.51 8.22
C THR A 83 -3.57 14.65 7.35
N LEU A 84 -2.73 13.62 7.34
CA LEU A 84 -1.67 13.45 6.34
C LEU A 84 -2.06 12.40 5.31
N THR A 85 -1.90 12.75 4.04
CA THR A 85 -2.17 11.85 2.90
C THR A 85 -0.89 11.67 2.09
N LEU A 86 -0.53 10.41 1.84
CA LEU A 86 0.59 10.01 0.99
C LEU A 86 0.07 9.34 -0.27
N HIS A 87 0.49 9.85 -1.43
CA HIS A 87 0.23 9.23 -2.72
C HIS A 87 1.48 8.55 -3.23
N LEU A 88 1.36 7.26 -3.56
CA LEU A 88 2.45 6.46 -4.12
C LEU A 88 2.10 6.04 -5.55
N ALA A 89 3.04 6.24 -6.49
CA ALA A 89 3.05 5.62 -7.79
C ALA A 89 3.84 4.32 -7.68
N CYS A 90 3.19 3.28 -7.15
CA CYS A 90 3.75 1.95 -7.18
C CYS A 90 3.66 1.42 -8.61
N LYS A 91 4.76 0.84 -9.11
CA LYS A 91 4.70 0.06 -10.35
C LYS A 91 3.64 -1.03 -10.16
N PRO A 92 2.77 -1.28 -11.16
CA PRO A 92 1.91 -2.44 -11.13
C PRO A 92 2.80 -3.66 -10.92
N GLN A 93 2.60 -4.36 -9.81
CA GLN A 93 3.20 -5.68 -9.68
C GLN A 93 2.42 -6.55 -10.66
N GLU A 94 3.10 -7.06 -11.70
CA GLU A 94 2.50 -8.08 -12.55
C GLU A 94 2.00 -9.21 -11.63
N SER A 95 0.73 -9.56 -11.77
CA SER A 95 0.16 -10.68 -11.05
C SER A 95 0.96 -11.92 -11.46
N LYS A 96 1.87 -12.38 -10.59
CA LYS A 96 2.46 -13.69 -10.80
C LYS A 96 1.40 -14.73 -10.49
N ASP A 97 1.31 -15.75 -11.33
CA ASP A 97 0.46 -16.90 -11.08
C ASP A 97 0.66 -17.37 -9.63
N TYR A 98 -0.45 -17.71 -8.96
CA TYR A 98 -0.49 -18.19 -7.57
C TYR A 98 -0.22 -17.17 -6.45
N GLN A 99 -0.18 -15.86 -6.74
CA GLN A 99 -0.24 -14.85 -5.67
C GLN A 99 -1.68 -14.62 -5.20
N TRP A 100 -2.01 -15.22 -4.05
CA TRP A 100 -3.29 -15.05 -3.33
C TRP A 100 -3.42 -13.71 -2.59
N LYS A 101 -2.51 -12.77 -2.86
CA LYS A 101 -2.47 -11.47 -2.18
C LYS A 101 -3.29 -10.46 -2.98
N PHE A 102 -4.06 -9.65 -2.26
CA PHE A 102 -4.73 -8.48 -2.82
C PHE A 102 -3.71 -7.60 -3.51
N ASN A 103 -3.89 -7.36 -4.80
CA ASN A 103 -3.04 -6.50 -5.60
C ASN A 103 -3.90 -5.49 -6.38
N ASN A 104 -3.28 -4.41 -6.86
CA ASN A 104 -4.01 -3.36 -7.57
C ASN A 104 -4.64 -3.87 -8.88
N THR A 105 -4.08 -4.90 -9.51
CA THR A 105 -4.68 -5.49 -10.72
C THR A 105 -5.99 -6.23 -10.44
N ASN A 106 -6.24 -6.66 -9.19
CA ASN A 106 -7.56 -7.20 -8.82
C ASN A 106 -8.64 -6.11 -8.90
N LEU A 107 -8.29 -4.85 -8.62
CA LEU A 107 -9.23 -3.72 -8.71
C LEU A 107 -9.59 -3.33 -10.14
N GLU A 108 -8.86 -3.83 -11.14
CA GLU A 108 -9.17 -3.67 -12.55
C GLU A 108 -10.20 -4.72 -13.03
N ASP A 109 -10.46 -5.77 -12.25
CA ASP A 109 -11.47 -6.78 -12.56
C ASP A 109 -12.84 -6.38 -11.99
N GLU A 110 -13.78 -6.06 -12.88
CA GLU A 110 -15.13 -5.62 -12.51
C GLU A 110 -15.88 -6.65 -11.64
N ARG A 111 -15.67 -7.95 -11.87
CA ARG A 111 -16.35 -9.01 -11.09
C ARG A 111 -15.81 -9.07 -9.68
N TYR A 112 -14.48 -8.98 -9.54
CA TYR A 112 -13.85 -8.90 -8.23
C TYR A 112 -14.35 -7.69 -7.44
N CYS A 113 -14.37 -6.52 -8.08
CA CYS A 113 -14.88 -5.29 -7.48
C CYS A 113 -16.36 -5.42 -7.07
N ALA A 114 -17.20 -6.05 -7.89
CA ALA A 114 -18.59 -6.29 -7.54
C ALA A 114 -18.76 -7.23 -6.33
N GLU A 115 -17.94 -8.28 -6.21
CA GLU A 115 -17.96 -9.19 -5.05
C GLU A 115 -17.53 -8.47 -3.76
N ILE A 116 -16.49 -7.63 -3.82
CA ILE A 116 -16.04 -6.81 -2.69
C ILE A 116 -17.08 -5.77 -2.28
N LEU A 117 -17.68 -5.05 -3.25
CA LEU A 117 -18.75 -4.08 -2.97
C LEU A 117 -19.96 -4.73 -2.31
N ARG A 118 -20.32 -5.95 -2.75
CA ARG A 118 -21.38 -6.73 -2.12
C ARG A 118 -21.02 -7.10 -0.68
N LEU A 119 -19.76 -7.46 -0.40
CA LEU A 119 -19.30 -7.74 0.96
C LEU A 119 -19.40 -6.47 1.82
N ILE A 120 -18.93 -5.33 1.33
CA ILE A 120 -19.01 -4.04 2.04
C ILE A 120 -20.47 -3.71 2.40
N ASN A 121 -21.39 -3.84 1.44
CA ASN A 121 -22.81 -3.53 1.66
C ASN A 121 -23.51 -4.50 2.62
N ASN A 122 -23.00 -5.73 2.73
CA ASN A 122 -23.57 -6.76 3.59
C ASN A 122 -22.95 -6.78 5.00
N THR A 123 -21.81 -6.12 5.20
CA THR A 123 -21.13 -6.08 6.49
C THR A 123 -21.39 -4.76 7.20
N SER A 124 -22.20 -4.80 8.26
CA SER A 124 -22.39 -3.68 9.17
C SER A 124 -21.27 -3.68 10.21
N ILE A 125 -20.33 -2.74 10.12
CA ILE A 125 -19.22 -2.65 11.07
C ILE A 125 -19.65 -1.78 12.24
N THR A 126 -20.02 -2.43 13.34
CA THR A 126 -20.44 -1.77 14.59
C THR A 126 -19.47 -2.02 15.73
N ARG A 127 -18.68 -3.09 15.62
CA ARG A 127 -17.69 -3.53 16.60
C ARG A 127 -16.37 -3.93 15.92
N VAL A 128 -15.33 -4.13 16.73
CA VAL A 128 -14.02 -4.59 16.25
C VAL A 128 -14.10 -6.00 15.66
N GLU A 129 -14.94 -6.87 16.21
CA GLU A 129 -15.10 -8.24 15.69
C GLU A 129 -15.68 -8.25 14.26
N ASP A 130 -16.63 -7.34 13.98
CA ASP A 130 -17.21 -7.16 12.64
C ASP A 130 -16.14 -6.75 11.61
N TRP A 131 -15.13 -5.99 12.05
CA TRP A 131 -13.99 -5.60 11.21
C TRP A 131 -13.06 -6.79 10.91
N GLU A 132 -12.82 -7.66 11.89
CA GLU A 132 -12.04 -8.89 11.69
C GLU A 132 -12.76 -9.85 10.74
N GLU A 133 -14.08 -9.99 10.87
CA GLU A 133 -14.91 -10.79 9.96
C GLU A 133 -14.90 -10.23 8.54
N PHE A 134 -15.04 -8.91 8.37
CA PHE A 134 -14.93 -8.26 7.07
C PHE A 134 -13.58 -8.56 6.40
N LYS A 135 -12.47 -8.39 7.13
CA LYS A 135 -11.12 -8.69 6.61
C LYS A 135 -10.98 -10.15 6.20
N ALA A 136 -11.51 -11.09 6.99
CA ALA A 136 -11.51 -12.51 6.65
C ALA A 136 -12.31 -12.77 5.35
N GLY A 137 -13.47 -12.12 5.19
CA GLY A 137 -14.28 -12.20 3.97
C GLY A 137 -13.53 -11.71 2.73
N VAL A 138 -12.87 -10.54 2.80
CA VAL A 138 -12.03 -10.01 1.71
C VAL A 138 -10.92 -11.00 1.34
N HIS A 139 -10.29 -11.61 2.35
CA HIS A 139 -9.21 -12.58 2.15
C HIS A 139 -9.71 -13.81 1.37
N VAL A 140 -10.83 -14.40 1.80
CA VAL A 140 -11.43 -15.57 1.13
C VAL A 140 -11.81 -15.25 -0.31
N LEU A 141 -12.45 -14.10 -0.56
CA LEU A 141 -12.80 -13.65 -1.90
C LEU A 141 -11.56 -13.50 -2.79
N THR A 142 -10.48 -12.93 -2.26
CA THR A 142 -9.21 -12.76 -2.98
C THR A 142 -8.64 -14.13 -3.39
N ILE A 143 -8.62 -15.11 -2.48
CA ILE A 143 -8.14 -16.46 -2.78
C ILE A 143 -8.97 -17.10 -3.89
N LEU A 144 -10.30 -17.07 -3.77
CA LEU A 144 -11.21 -17.69 -4.73
C LEU A 144 -11.12 -17.03 -6.11
N HIS A 145 -11.02 -15.71 -6.14
CA HIS A 145 -10.86 -14.95 -7.38
C HIS A 145 -9.55 -15.32 -8.09
N THR A 146 -8.43 -15.36 -7.35
CA THR A 146 -7.13 -15.77 -7.91
C THR A 146 -7.18 -17.23 -8.41
N ALA A 147 -7.82 -18.14 -7.69
CA ALA A 147 -7.97 -19.54 -8.12
C ALA A 147 -8.73 -19.65 -9.45
N ARG A 148 -9.88 -18.98 -9.58
CA ARG A 148 -10.70 -18.97 -10.81
C ARG A 148 -9.95 -18.39 -12.02
N ARG A 149 -9.16 -17.34 -11.80
CA ARG A 149 -8.35 -16.72 -12.85
C ARG A 149 -7.29 -17.69 -13.39
N ASN A 150 -6.69 -18.49 -12.50
CA ASN A 150 -5.70 -19.50 -12.88
C ASN A 150 -6.31 -20.72 -13.60
N GLU A 151 -7.55 -21.11 -13.25
CA GLU A 151 -8.27 -22.18 -13.97
C GLU A 151 -8.53 -21.79 -15.44
N CYS A 152 -8.73 -20.51 -15.73
CA CYS A 152 -8.93 -20.00 -17.09
C CYS A 152 -7.64 -19.95 -17.94
N HIS A 153 -6.47 -20.08 -17.31
CA HIS A 153 -5.16 -20.09 -18.00
C HIS A 153 -4.60 -21.49 -18.26
N TYR A 154 -5.35 -22.56 -17.98
CA TYR A 154 -5.03 -23.89 -18.51
C TYR A 154 -5.35 -23.93 -20.01
N VAL A 155 -4.47 -23.34 -20.81
CA VAL A 155 -4.25 -23.80 -22.18
C VAL A 155 -3.81 -25.26 -22.03
N THR A 156 -4.64 -26.21 -22.48
CA THR A 156 -4.25 -27.61 -22.44
C THR A 156 -2.94 -27.75 -23.25
N PRO A 157 -2.04 -28.69 -22.92
CA PRO A 157 -0.84 -28.91 -23.72
C PRO A 157 -1.11 -29.11 -25.23
N ALA A 158 -2.35 -29.44 -25.61
CA ALA A 158 -2.79 -29.56 -26.99
C ALA A 158 -3.02 -28.22 -27.72
N ASP A 159 -3.22 -27.12 -26.97
CA ASP A 159 -3.57 -25.81 -27.52
C ASP A 159 -2.38 -24.83 -27.57
N ARG A 160 -1.18 -25.26 -27.17
CA ARG A 160 0.03 -24.44 -27.39
C ARG A 160 0.34 -24.40 -28.89
N PRO A 161 0.44 -23.22 -29.52
CA PRO A 161 0.99 -23.15 -30.87
C PRO A 161 2.39 -23.79 -30.84
N ARG A 162 2.62 -24.76 -31.71
CA ARG A 162 3.93 -25.42 -31.86
C ARG A 162 4.99 -24.33 -31.98
N SER A 163 6.05 -24.47 -31.21
CA SER A 163 7.14 -23.50 -31.26
C SER A 163 7.65 -23.41 -32.70
N ARG A 164 8.02 -22.21 -33.15
CA ARG A 164 8.61 -21.95 -34.48
C ARG A 164 9.78 -22.89 -34.82
N ASP A 165 10.46 -23.39 -33.78
CA ASP A 165 11.60 -24.30 -33.90
C ASP A 165 11.17 -25.73 -34.28
N GLU A 166 9.96 -26.18 -33.94
CA GLU A 166 9.41 -27.47 -34.39
C GLU A 166 8.95 -27.46 -35.84
N GLU A 167 8.47 -26.31 -36.35
CA GLU A 167 8.09 -26.15 -37.76
C GLU A 167 9.33 -26.16 -38.67
N LEU A 168 10.41 -25.49 -38.26
CA LEU A 168 11.68 -25.47 -38.98
C LEU A 168 12.38 -26.84 -38.96
N SER A 169 12.30 -27.57 -37.84
CA SER A 169 12.87 -28.93 -37.71
C SER A 169 12.16 -29.96 -38.59
N ASN A 170 10.85 -29.82 -38.78
CA ASN A 170 10.08 -30.72 -39.66
C ASN A 170 10.20 -30.36 -41.15
N ALA A 171 10.38 -29.08 -41.48
CA ALA A 171 10.67 -28.65 -42.86
C ALA A 171 12.05 -29.15 -43.34
N ALA A 172 13.04 -29.21 -42.45
CA ALA A 172 14.39 -29.69 -42.77
C ALA A 172 14.51 -31.22 -42.94
N LYS A 173 13.50 -32.00 -42.53
CA LYS A 173 13.49 -33.47 -42.69
C LYS A 173 12.84 -33.95 -43.99
N ASN A 174 12.25 -33.04 -44.77
CA ASN A 174 11.58 -33.33 -46.04
C ASN A 174 12.31 -32.73 -47.26
N ILE A 175 13.60 -32.39 -47.10
CA ILE A 175 14.55 -32.05 -48.18
C ILE A 175 15.65 -33.10 -48.14
#